data_AF-A0A0A1U8V8-F1
#
_entry.id   AF-A0A0A1U8V8-F1
#
_cell.length_a   1.000
_cell.length_b   1.000
_cell.length_c   1.000
_cell.angle_alpha   90.00
_cell.angle_beta   90.00
_cell.angle_gamma   90.00
#
_symmetry.space_group_name_H-M   'P 1'
#
loop_
_entity.id
_entity.type
_entity.pdbx_description
1 polymer ?
#
loop_
_entity_poly.entity_id
_entity_poly.type
_entity_poly.pdbx_seq_one_letter_code
_entity_poly.pdbx_strand_id
1 'polypeptide(L)'
;MSSSVWLSWDDWRRAQSVIVEALQDPTEAHVTEALDAIELWTNRQILNVQIEATVDVFNSIKAYVKMPELFTSVASFTIVRFVNGMVDAPQQFGAQHRTVYMVSLEQKVPTILVDMRHSITHGILPSRPVLFEMIKIISEFLVVRYWRTEENESTPMWFSELKRAITRNDVDRLKDIITDGLKNLTTAGVFSISKDIARLAGTDMSPHWKTLVKYLCNRVGFADALVMGATLQFCADTTDIGLANWLLYLLKNYNTDIQPIVEVFIQNGLIFDVNVQELLVKSIPMINAKQKGFLDAYIVVKKNAQPNVTLKTLTDFLESKPQLKTEKVGRWTRVPRLNYFTTDQQSLVIPQDAKMYVV
;
A
#
# COMPACT_ATOMS: atom_id res chain seq x y z
N MET A 1 2.71 9.09 1.13
CA MET A 1 3.42 8.03 0.39
C MET A 1 3.75 6.92 1.37
N SER A 2 3.14 5.74 1.23
CA SER A 2 3.46 4.56 2.04
C SER A 2 4.50 3.74 1.27
N SER A 3 5.76 4.17 1.29
CA SER A 3 6.86 3.35 0.78
C SER A 3 7.11 2.22 1.78
N SER A 4 6.98 0.96 1.37
CA SER A 4 7.49 -0.17 2.15
C SER A 4 9.02 -0.10 2.24
N VAL A 5 9.62 -0.67 3.30
CA VAL A 5 11.10 -0.70 3.44
C VAL A 5 11.74 -1.66 2.44
N TRP A 6 10.98 -2.69 2.04
CA TRP A 6 11.34 -3.70 1.05
C TRP A 6 10.97 -3.24 -0.36
N LEU A 7 11.78 -3.64 -1.35
CA LEU A 7 11.61 -3.26 -2.76
C LEU A 7 10.46 -4.00 -3.44
N SER A 8 10.21 -5.24 -3.01
CA SER A 8 9.16 -6.11 -3.52
C SER A 8 8.73 -7.12 -2.46
N TRP A 9 7.60 -7.80 -2.67
CA TRP A 9 7.17 -8.89 -1.79
C TRP A 9 8.11 -10.10 -1.83
N ASP A 10 8.86 -10.29 -2.91
CA ASP A 10 9.91 -11.33 -2.97
C ASP A 10 11.10 -10.95 -2.10
N ASP A 11 11.46 -9.67 -2.05
CA ASP A 11 12.47 -9.15 -1.14
C ASP A 11 12.06 -9.39 0.32
N TRP A 12 10.81 -9.09 0.66
CA TRP A 12 10.25 -9.37 1.97
C TRP A 12 10.26 -10.87 2.30
N ARG A 13 9.82 -11.75 1.38
CA ARG A 13 9.72 -13.20 1.63
C ARG A 13 11.08 -13.83 1.88
N ARG A 14 12.10 -13.41 1.12
CA ARG A 14 13.48 -13.87 1.35
C ARG A 14 13.97 -13.46 2.73
N ALA A 15 13.83 -12.19 3.08
CA ALA A 15 14.23 -11.70 4.40
C ALA A 15 13.42 -12.39 5.52
N GLN A 16 12.11 -12.52 5.38
CA GLN A 16 11.23 -13.22 6.32
C GLN A 16 11.70 -14.65 6.58
N SER A 17 12.02 -15.42 5.52
CA SER A 17 12.50 -16.80 5.66
C SER A 17 13.73 -16.87 6.55
N VAL A 18 14.75 -16.07 6.24
CA VAL A 18 16.02 -16.02 6.99
C VAL A 18 15.80 -15.55 8.42
N ILE A 19 14.96 -14.53 8.62
CA ILE A 19 14.66 -13.97 9.95
C ILE A 19 13.91 -14.98 10.82
N VAL A 20 12.91 -15.67 10.27
CA VAL A 20 12.14 -16.69 11.01
C VAL A 20 13.05 -17.83 11.43
N GLU A 21 13.91 -18.30 10.52
CA GLU A 21 14.91 -19.32 10.82
C GLU A 21 15.85 -18.87 11.94
N ALA A 22 16.41 -17.66 11.86
CA ALA A 22 17.29 -17.10 12.87
C ALA A 22 16.61 -16.87 14.23
N LEU A 23 15.32 -16.54 14.28
CA LEU A 23 14.58 -16.35 15.53
C LEU A 23 14.26 -17.68 16.23
N GLN A 24 14.14 -18.77 15.48
CA GLN A 24 13.79 -20.08 16.01
C GLN A 24 15.02 -20.94 16.32
N ASP A 25 16.05 -20.86 15.49
CA ASP A 25 17.34 -21.53 15.68
C ASP A 25 18.49 -20.53 15.54
N PRO A 26 18.81 -19.79 16.63
CA PRO A 26 19.73 -18.67 16.60
C PRO A 26 21.20 -19.12 16.60
N THR A 27 21.69 -19.55 15.44
CA THR A 27 23.13 -19.73 15.20
C THR A 27 23.79 -18.40 14.87
N GLU A 28 25.11 -18.29 15.08
CA GLU A 28 25.86 -17.08 14.72
C GLU A 28 25.71 -16.71 13.22
N ALA A 29 25.68 -17.74 12.36
CA ALA A 29 25.51 -17.57 10.92
C ALA A 29 24.11 -17.02 10.61
N HIS A 30 23.05 -17.66 11.12
CA HIS A 30 21.67 -17.23 10.87
C HIS A 30 21.41 -15.81 11.38
N VAL A 31 21.90 -15.49 12.58
CA VAL A 31 21.72 -14.16 13.18
C VAL A 31 22.43 -13.08 12.36
N THR A 32 23.64 -13.38 11.85
CA THR A 32 24.39 -12.43 11.02
C THR A 32 23.69 -12.19 9.68
N GLU A 33 23.27 -13.27 9.00
CA GLU A 33 22.56 -13.18 7.72
C GLU A 33 21.22 -12.41 7.87
N ALA A 34 20.48 -12.66 8.95
CA ALA A 34 19.24 -11.96 9.22
C ALA A 34 19.44 -10.47 9.52
N LEU A 35 20.52 -10.10 10.22
CA LEU A 35 20.87 -8.70 10.47
C LEU A 35 21.25 -7.98 9.17
N ASP A 36 22.05 -8.61 8.32
CA ASP A 36 22.45 -8.06 7.02
C ASP A 36 21.22 -7.82 6.11
N ALA A 37 20.25 -8.74 6.16
CA ALA A 37 18.98 -8.59 5.44
C ALA A 37 18.16 -7.37 5.91
N ILE A 38 18.15 -7.07 7.21
CA ILE A 38 17.41 -5.94 7.79
C ILE A 38 18.20 -4.62 7.67
N GLU A 39 19.53 -4.63 7.66
CA GLU A 39 20.36 -3.41 7.56
C GLU A 39 20.11 -2.63 6.25
N LEU A 40 19.73 -3.33 5.19
CA LEU A 40 19.31 -2.70 3.94
C LEU A 40 18.02 -1.86 4.12
N TRP A 41 17.19 -2.20 5.11
CA TRP A 41 15.92 -1.54 5.38
C TRP A 41 16.06 -0.38 6.36
N THR A 42 16.95 -0.49 7.37
CA THR A 42 17.21 0.59 8.35
C THR A 42 17.68 1.87 7.68
N ASN A 43 18.45 1.74 6.59
CA ASN A 43 18.97 2.87 5.82
C ASN A 43 17.94 3.57 4.93
N ARG A 44 16.74 2.98 4.75
CA ARG A 44 15.73 3.51 3.81
C ARG A 44 14.68 4.37 4.50
N GLN A 45 14.25 3.99 5.71
CA GLN A 45 13.27 4.72 6.49
C GLN A 45 13.19 4.19 7.93
N ILE A 46 12.39 4.88 8.74
CA ILE A 46 12.01 4.43 10.08
C ILE A 46 11.30 3.09 9.96
N LEU A 47 11.80 2.10 10.69
CA LEU A 47 11.26 0.75 10.69
C LEU A 47 10.01 0.65 11.56
N ASN A 48 9.15 -0.32 11.26
CA ASN A 48 8.08 -0.65 12.19
C ASN A 48 8.66 -1.30 13.44
N VAL A 49 7.99 -1.09 14.58
CA VAL A 49 8.46 -1.51 15.90
C VAL A 49 8.82 -3.00 15.97
N GLN A 50 8.11 -3.87 15.25
CA GLN A 50 8.39 -5.31 15.24
C GLN A 50 9.72 -5.63 14.55
N ILE A 51 10.08 -4.89 13.50
CA ILE A 51 11.36 -5.06 12.81
C ILE A 51 12.50 -4.53 13.70
N GLU A 52 12.32 -3.37 14.34
CA GLU A 52 13.31 -2.86 15.31
C GLU A 52 13.52 -3.84 16.47
N ALA A 53 12.44 -4.36 17.04
CA ALA A 53 12.51 -5.37 18.09
C ALA A 53 13.22 -6.66 17.64
N THR A 54 13.06 -7.04 16.37
CA THR A 54 13.77 -8.19 15.79
C THR A 54 15.29 -7.94 15.76
N VAL A 55 15.71 -6.75 15.34
CA VAL A 55 17.13 -6.34 15.38
C VAL A 55 17.66 -6.33 16.80
N ASP A 56 16.91 -5.79 17.75
CA ASP A 56 17.28 -5.73 19.16
C ASP A 56 17.43 -7.14 19.78
N VAL A 57 16.56 -8.09 19.41
CA VAL A 57 16.66 -9.51 19.79
C VAL A 57 17.93 -10.14 19.23
N PHE A 58 18.22 -9.94 17.94
CA PHE A 58 19.44 -10.47 17.33
C PHE A 58 20.72 -9.89 17.96
N ASN A 59 20.73 -8.59 18.28
CA ASN A 59 21.82 -7.98 19.01
C ASN A 59 21.97 -8.55 20.43
N SER A 60 20.86 -8.85 21.11
CA SER A 60 20.89 -9.52 22.41
C SER A 60 21.48 -10.93 22.32
N ILE A 61 21.06 -11.72 21.33
CA ILE A 61 21.58 -13.07 21.09
C ILE A 61 23.08 -13.02 20.75
N LYS A 62 23.49 -12.10 19.87
CA LYS A 62 24.89 -11.90 19.53
C LYS A 62 25.73 -11.49 20.74
N ALA A 63 25.22 -10.59 21.59
CA ALA A 63 25.87 -10.21 22.84
C ALA A 63 25.96 -11.39 23.81
N TYR A 64 24.94 -12.24 23.89
CA TYR A 64 24.95 -13.42 24.76
C TYR A 64 26.14 -14.35 24.47
N VAL A 65 26.50 -14.49 23.20
CA VAL A 65 27.59 -15.38 22.75
C VAL A 65 28.93 -14.65 22.71
N LYS A 66 29.00 -13.48 22.06
CA LYS A 66 30.27 -12.80 21.74
C LYS A 66 30.72 -11.75 22.74
N MET A 67 29.79 -11.11 23.45
CA MET A 67 30.07 -10.03 24.40
C MET A 67 29.27 -10.25 25.70
N PRO A 68 29.54 -11.35 26.44
CA PRO A 68 28.74 -11.76 27.60
C PRO A 68 28.56 -10.67 28.67
N GLU A 69 29.56 -9.79 28.80
CA GLU A 69 29.57 -8.64 29.70
C GLU A 69 28.55 -7.55 29.33
N LEU A 70 28.21 -7.43 28.04
CA LEU A 70 27.21 -6.47 27.56
C LEU A 70 25.80 -7.06 27.50
N PHE A 71 25.68 -8.39 27.52
CA PHE A 71 24.39 -9.07 27.34
C PHE A 71 23.29 -8.54 28.27
N THR A 72 23.58 -8.39 29.56
CA THR A 72 22.59 -7.93 30.55
C THR A 72 22.01 -6.58 30.17
N SER A 73 22.87 -5.63 29.75
CA SER A 73 22.45 -4.29 29.35
C SER A 73 21.67 -4.29 28.03
N VAL A 74 22.17 -5.04 27.04
CA VAL A 74 21.53 -5.14 25.71
C VAL A 74 20.16 -5.79 25.84
N ALA A 75 20.06 -6.94 26.50
CA ALA A 75 18.80 -7.66 26.68
C ALA A 75 17.80 -6.85 27.51
N SER A 76 18.25 -6.16 28.56
CA SER A 76 17.38 -5.29 29.35
C SER A 76 16.81 -4.16 28.51
N PHE A 77 17.64 -3.53 27.66
CA PHE A 77 17.21 -2.47 26.76
C PHE A 77 16.24 -2.98 25.69
N THR A 78 16.50 -4.15 25.11
CA THR A 78 15.61 -4.82 24.16
C THR A 78 14.23 -5.07 24.76
N ILE A 79 14.15 -5.62 25.98
CA ILE A 79 12.87 -5.86 26.66
C ILE A 79 12.10 -4.56 26.88
N VAL A 80 12.78 -3.52 27.36
CA VAL A 80 12.16 -2.21 27.61
C VAL A 80 11.65 -1.59 26.31
N ARG A 81 12.46 -1.57 25.25
CA ARG A 81 12.05 -1.03 23.94
C ARG A 81 10.91 -1.81 23.32
N PHE A 82 10.97 -3.13 23.37
CA PHE A 82 9.90 -3.98 22.86
C PHE A 82 8.57 -3.67 23.53
N VAL A 83 8.54 -3.63 24.88
CA VAL A 83 7.30 -3.33 25.61
C VAL A 83 6.83 -1.91 25.34
N ASN A 84 7.71 -0.91 25.41
CA ASN A 84 7.33 0.48 25.16
C ASN A 84 6.78 0.66 23.73
N GLY A 85 7.42 0.03 22.74
CA GLY A 85 6.99 0.13 21.36
C GLY A 85 5.69 -0.63 21.07
N MET A 86 5.50 -1.82 21.65
CA MET A 86 4.30 -2.64 21.42
C MET A 86 3.10 -2.24 22.27
N VAL A 87 3.33 -1.67 23.46
CA VAL A 87 2.29 -1.44 24.47
C VAL A 87 2.08 0.05 24.76
N ASP A 88 3.13 0.86 24.83
CA ASP A 88 2.99 2.29 25.18
C ASP A 88 2.70 3.16 23.94
N ALA A 89 3.26 2.85 22.77
CA ALA A 89 3.01 3.63 21.55
C ALA A 89 1.52 3.68 21.12
N PRO A 90 0.73 2.58 21.20
CA PRO A 90 -0.69 2.60 20.90
C PRO A 90 -1.54 3.46 21.86
N GLN A 91 -1.07 3.71 23.10
CA GLN A 91 -1.80 4.53 24.08
C GLN A 91 -1.89 6.01 23.66
N GLN A 92 -0.96 6.48 22.83
CA GLN A 92 -0.85 7.89 22.43
C GLN A 92 -1.90 8.34 21.41
N PHE A 93 -2.55 7.40 20.69
CA PHE A 93 -3.44 7.71 19.56
C PHE A 93 -4.95 7.80 19.89
N GLY A 94 -5.34 7.74 21.16
CA GLY A 94 -6.75 7.88 21.53
C GLY A 94 -6.96 7.89 23.03
N ALA A 95 -7.09 9.09 23.60
CA ALA A 95 -7.20 9.36 25.03
C ALA A 95 -8.23 8.47 25.77
N GLN A 96 -7.74 7.67 26.72
CA GLN A 96 -8.33 7.35 28.04
C GLN A 96 -7.28 6.57 28.85
N HIS A 97 -7.31 6.69 30.18
CA HIS A 97 -6.38 6.06 31.13
C HIS A 97 -6.43 4.53 31.09
N ARG A 98 -5.81 3.91 30.07
CA ARG A 98 -5.61 2.46 30.02
C ARG A 98 -4.29 2.11 30.68
N THR A 99 -4.28 1.04 31.47
CA THR A 99 -3.05 0.55 32.08
C THR A 99 -2.21 -0.17 31.03
N VAL A 100 -0.88 -0.15 31.19
CA VAL A 100 0.08 -0.92 30.36
C VAL A 100 -0.32 -2.41 30.32
N TYR A 101 -0.82 -2.93 31.44
CA TYR A 101 -1.32 -4.29 31.55
C TYR A 101 -2.56 -4.56 30.66
N MET A 102 -3.52 -3.64 30.59
CA MET A 102 -4.68 -3.82 29.71
C MET A 102 -4.28 -3.82 28.24
N VAL A 103 -3.36 -2.92 27.86
CA VAL A 103 -2.90 -2.83 26.47
C VAL A 103 -2.06 -4.05 26.08
N SER A 104 -1.26 -4.62 26.99
CA SER A 104 -0.54 -5.85 26.68
C SER A 104 -1.47 -7.04 26.42
N LEU A 105 -2.59 -7.15 27.14
CA LEU A 105 -3.62 -8.15 26.86
C LEU A 105 -4.28 -7.94 25.48
N GLU A 106 -4.62 -6.69 25.13
CA GLU A 106 -5.19 -6.34 23.82
C GLU A 106 -4.23 -6.70 22.68
N GLN A 107 -2.94 -6.38 22.84
CA GLN A 107 -1.88 -6.67 21.87
C GLN A 107 -1.35 -8.11 21.97
N LYS A 108 -1.88 -8.90 22.91
CA LYS A 108 -1.48 -10.28 23.22
C LYS A 108 0.01 -10.43 23.55
N VAL A 109 0.64 -9.35 24.02
CA VAL A 109 2.01 -9.34 24.51
C VAL A 109 2.02 -10.07 25.86
N PRO A 110 2.91 -11.07 26.07
CA PRO A 110 3.00 -11.77 27.34
C PRO A 110 3.20 -10.81 28.52
N THR A 111 2.32 -10.86 29.52
CA THR A 111 2.33 -9.93 30.67
C THR A 111 3.62 -10.01 31.47
N ILE A 112 4.30 -11.17 31.47
CA ILE A 112 5.61 -11.34 32.08
C ILE A 112 6.67 -10.37 31.53
N LEU A 113 6.57 -9.96 30.25
CA LEU A 113 7.47 -8.97 29.67
C LEU A 113 7.18 -7.56 30.20
N VAL A 114 5.91 -7.25 30.49
CA VAL A 114 5.51 -5.98 31.12
C VAL A 114 6.04 -5.90 32.55
N ASP A 115 5.88 -6.99 33.31
CA ASP A 115 6.41 -7.09 34.67
C ASP A 115 7.95 -6.96 34.66
N MET A 116 8.60 -7.62 33.69
CA MET A 116 10.04 -7.55 33.51
C MET A 116 10.52 -6.12 33.20
N ARG A 117 9.81 -5.44 32.28
CA ARG A 117 10.08 -4.03 31.96
C ARG A 117 9.93 -3.16 33.20
N HIS A 118 8.88 -3.36 34.00
CA HIS A 118 8.68 -2.62 35.24
C HIS A 118 9.87 -2.79 36.19
N SER A 119 10.30 -4.03 36.46
CA SER A 119 11.47 -4.33 37.30
C SER A 119 12.75 -3.66 36.79
N ILE A 120 13.05 -3.79 35.49
CA ILE A 120 14.25 -3.20 34.87
C ILE A 120 14.24 -1.67 35.02
N THR A 121 13.11 -1.01 34.72
CA THR A 121 13.00 0.45 34.80
C THR A 121 13.10 0.99 36.23
N HIS A 122 12.82 0.17 37.24
CA HIS A 122 13.05 0.48 38.64
C HIS A 122 14.46 0.10 39.14
N GLY A 123 15.36 -0.28 38.24
CA GLY A 123 16.76 -0.58 38.55
C GLY A 123 16.99 -2.00 39.08
N ILE A 124 15.98 -2.87 39.05
CA ILE A 124 16.09 -4.27 39.45
C ILE A 124 16.44 -5.08 38.20
N LEU A 125 17.74 -5.24 37.94
CA LEU A 125 18.22 -6.02 36.80
C LEU A 125 18.11 -7.53 37.08
N PRO A 126 17.38 -8.29 36.23
CA PRO A 126 17.26 -9.73 36.39
C PRO A 126 18.58 -10.45 36.10
N SER A 127 18.65 -11.71 36.52
CA SER A 127 19.80 -12.56 36.21
C SER A 127 19.88 -12.86 34.71
N ARG A 128 21.10 -13.13 34.23
CA ARG A 128 21.38 -13.46 32.83
C ARG A 128 20.50 -14.60 32.26
N PRO A 129 20.29 -15.73 32.96
CA PRO A 129 19.39 -16.78 32.46
C PRO A 129 17.94 -16.29 32.30
N VAL A 130 17.44 -15.48 33.24
CA VAL A 130 16.08 -14.93 33.17
C VAL A 130 15.94 -14.01 31.96
N LEU A 131 16.90 -13.11 31.74
CA LEU A 131 16.90 -12.23 30.57
C LEU A 131 16.94 -13.03 29.25
N PHE A 132 17.72 -14.11 29.19
CA PHE A 132 17.78 -14.96 28.01
C PHE A 132 16.43 -15.63 27.69
N GLU A 133 15.73 -16.12 28.71
CA GLU A 133 14.38 -16.65 28.53
C GLU A 133 13.39 -15.56 28.08
N MET A 134 13.51 -14.31 28.56
CA MET A 134 12.68 -13.21 28.08
C MET A 134 12.94 -12.89 26.60
N ILE A 135 14.20 -12.93 26.15
CA ILE A 135 14.55 -12.75 24.74
C ILE A 135 13.92 -13.86 23.88
N LYS A 136 13.95 -15.13 24.33
CA LYS A 136 13.26 -16.23 23.62
C LYS A 136 11.75 -15.99 23.51
N ILE A 137 11.10 -15.57 24.60
CA ILE A 137 9.67 -15.25 24.58
C ILE A 137 9.37 -14.15 23.55
N ILE A 138 10.21 -13.11 23.46
CA ILE A 138 10.08 -12.07 22.43
C ILE A 138 10.28 -12.66 21.03
N SER A 139 11.29 -13.52 20.82
CA SER A 139 11.52 -14.20 19.54
C SER A 139 10.30 -15.00 19.09
N GLU A 140 9.77 -15.85 19.96
CA GLU A 140 8.57 -16.66 19.67
C GLU A 140 7.36 -15.78 19.38
N PHE A 141 7.17 -14.71 20.14
CA PHE A 141 6.11 -13.74 19.91
C PHE A 141 6.24 -13.11 18.51
N LEU A 142 7.43 -12.62 18.14
CA LEU A 142 7.69 -12.00 16.84
C LEU A 142 7.48 -13.00 15.70
N VAL A 143 7.94 -14.24 15.87
CA VAL A 143 7.70 -15.33 14.92
C VAL A 143 6.21 -15.52 14.73
N VAL A 144 5.44 -15.76 15.78
CA VAL A 144 4.01 -16.11 15.65
C VAL A 144 3.14 -14.93 15.21
N ARG A 145 3.44 -13.72 15.69
CA ARG A 145 2.54 -12.56 15.56
C ARG A 145 2.88 -11.62 14.42
N TYR A 146 4.10 -11.67 13.91
CA TYR A 146 4.57 -10.73 12.90
C TYR A 146 5.18 -11.44 11.70
N TRP A 147 6.11 -12.37 11.91
CA TRP A 147 6.84 -12.97 10.80
C TRP A 147 6.12 -14.16 10.17
N ARG A 148 5.50 -15.06 10.94
CA ARG A 148 4.76 -16.25 10.47
C ARG A 148 3.25 -16.08 10.45
N THR A 149 2.73 -14.87 10.64
CA THR A 149 1.34 -14.60 10.25
C THR A 149 1.22 -14.93 8.76
N GLU A 150 0.71 -16.14 8.49
CA GLU A 150 0.46 -16.67 7.16
C GLU A 150 -0.26 -15.58 6.38
N GLU A 151 0.36 -15.15 5.28
CA GLU A 151 -0.26 -14.26 4.31
C GLU A 151 -0.68 -12.88 4.89
N ASN A 152 0.08 -11.84 4.58
CA ASN A 152 -0.56 -10.55 4.24
C ASN A 152 -1.27 -10.61 2.85
N GLU A 153 -1.54 -11.82 2.33
CA GLU A 153 -2.62 -12.15 1.40
C GLU A 153 -3.90 -12.65 2.12
N SER A 154 -3.86 -12.84 3.45
CA SER A 154 -5.06 -12.94 4.26
C SER A 154 -5.69 -11.57 4.25
N THR A 155 -6.61 -11.36 3.31
CA THR A 155 -7.88 -10.67 3.53
C THR A 155 -8.07 -10.53 5.04
N PRO A 156 -7.77 -9.38 5.67
CA PRO A 156 -7.68 -9.31 7.13
C PRO A 156 -8.98 -9.85 7.74
N MET A 157 -8.97 -10.45 8.93
CA MET A 157 -10.15 -11.19 9.46
C MET A 157 -11.45 -10.37 9.40
N TRP A 158 -11.37 -9.04 9.52
CA TRP A 158 -12.50 -8.13 9.33
C TRP A 158 -12.93 -8.02 7.85
N PHE A 159 -12.05 -8.22 6.88
CA PHE A 159 -12.30 -8.22 5.44
C PHE A 159 -12.94 -9.52 4.93
N SER A 160 -12.68 -10.67 5.54
CA SER A 160 -13.47 -11.90 5.27
C SER A 160 -14.88 -11.77 5.85
N GLU A 161 -15.00 -11.17 7.03
CA GLU A 161 -16.28 -10.75 7.61
C GLU A 161 -16.95 -9.64 6.78
N LEU A 162 -16.20 -8.69 6.21
CA LEU A 162 -16.71 -7.67 5.30
C LEU A 162 -17.27 -8.34 4.05
N LYS A 163 -16.51 -9.22 3.39
CA LYS A 163 -16.98 -10.01 2.24
C LYS A 163 -18.28 -10.75 2.59
N ARG A 164 -18.33 -11.45 3.74
CA ARG A 164 -19.55 -12.14 4.20
C ARG A 164 -20.73 -11.19 4.45
N ALA A 165 -20.50 -10.05 5.10
CA ALA A 165 -21.54 -9.08 5.42
C ALA A 165 -22.06 -8.37 4.15
N ILE A 166 -21.19 -8.12 3.16
CA ILE A 166 -21.59 -7.65 1.82
C ILE A 166 -22.44 -8.70 1.13
N THR A 167 -21.99 -9.96 1.08
CA THR A 167 -22.76 -11.07 0.46
C THR A 167 -24.11 -11.30 1.13
N ARG A 168 -24.22 -11.03 2.44
CA ARG A 168 -25.47 -11.17 3.21
C ARG A 168 -26.32 -9.88 3.26
N ASN A 169 -25.84 -8.79 2.66
CA ASN A 169 -26.46 -7.47 2.72
C ASN A 169 -26.74 -6.96 4.16
N ASP A 170 -25.82 -7.24 5.09
CA ASP A 170 -25.96 -6.91 6.52
C ASP A 170 -25.29 -5.55 6.84
N VAL A 171 -26.06 -4.47 6.69
CA VAL A 171 -25.57 -3.09 6.74
C VAL A 171 -25.08 -2.66 8.12
N ASP A 172 -25.71 -3.15 9.19
CA ASP A 172 -25.31 -2.79 10.55
C ASP A 172 -24.02 -3.51 10.94
N ARG A 173 -23.89 -4.79 10.57
CA ARG A 173 -22.65 -5.53 10.75
C ARG A 173 -21.50 -4.95 9.93
N LEU A 174 -21.79 -4.44 8.73
CA LEU A 174 -20.82 -3.72 7.91
C LEU A 174 -20.29 -2.46 8.60
N LYS A 175 -21.15 -1.67 9.25
CA LYS A 175 -20.71 -0.47 10.00
C LYS A 175 -19.80 -0.83 11.16
N ASP A 176 -20.12 -1.88 11.91
CA ASP A 176 -19.30 -2.34 13.04
C ASP A 176 -17.94 -2.86 12.58
N ILE A 177 -17.95 -3.74 11.57
CA ILE A 177 -16.75 -4.30 10.93
C ILE A 177 -15.84 -3.19 10.40
N ILE A 178 -16.41 -2.18 9.75
CA ILE A 178 -15.65 -1.06 9.21
C ILE A 178 -15.13 -0.18 10.35
N THR A 179 -15.93 0.09 11.37
CA THR A 179 -15.50 0.93 12.49
C THR A 179 -14.34 0.31 13.26
N ASP A 180 -14.37 -1.01 13.46
CA ASP A 180 -13.32 -1.73 14.20
C ASP A 180 -12.15 -2.19 13.32
N GLY A 181 -12.43 -2.58 12.07
CA GLY A 181 -11.41 -2.91 11.07
C GLY A 181 -10.58 -1.70 10.66
N LEU A 182 -11.23 -0.55 10.39
CA LEU A 182 -10.53 0.69 10.01
C LEU A 182 -9.65 1.29 11.10
N LYS A 183 -9.91 1.01 12.39
CA LYS A 183 -9.01 1.43 13.48
C LYS A 183 -7.64 0.76 13.36
N ASN A 184 -7.58 -0.41 12.71
CA ASN A 184 -6.40 -1.27 12.66
C ASN A 184 -5.79 -1.39 11.25
N LEU A 185 -6.36 -0.68 10.25
CA LEU A 185 -5.90 -0.75 8.87
C LEU A 185 -4.76 0.23 8.60
N THR A 186 -3.65 -0.30 8.11
CA THR A 186 -2.57 0.51 7.51
C THR A 186 -2.96 0.96 6.11
N THR A 187 -2.35 2.04 5.60
CA THR A 187 -2.55 2.52 4.22
C THR A 187 -2.27 1.43 3.17
N ALA A 188 -1.28 0.56 3.42
CA ALA A 188 -0.99 -0.60 2.57
C ALA A 188 -2.11 -1.65 2.64
N GLY A 189 -2.67 -1.91 3.83
CA GLY A 189 -3.84 -2.76 3.99
C GLY A 189 -5.05 -2.21 3.24
N VAL A 190 -5.27 -0.89 3.28
CA VAL A 190 -6.34 -0.22 2.53
C VAL A 190 -6.16 -0.40 1.02
N PHE A 191 -4.94 -0.30 0.52
CA PHE A 191 -4.64 -0.51 -0.89
C PHE A 191 -4.79 -1.97 -1.32
N SER A 192 -4.42 -2.93 -0.45
CA SER A 192 -4.59 -4.36 -0.72
C SER A 192 -6.06 -4.73 -0.89
N ILE A 193 -6.92 -4.25 0.00
CA ILE A 193 -8.37 -4.52 -0.04
C ILE A 193 -9.11 -3.69 -1.10
N SER A 194 -8.55 -2.58 -1.58
CA SER A 194 -9.29 -1.65 -2.43
C SER A 194 -9.66 -2.25 -3.78
N LYS A 195 -8.82 -3.16 -4.32
CA LYS A 195 -9.13 -3.93 -5.53
C LYS A 195 -10.34 -4.83 -5.33
N ASP A 196 -10.40 -5.53 -4.20
CA ASP A 196 -11.51 -6.42 -3.90
C ASP A 196 -12.81 -5.64 -3.59
N ILE A 197 -12.72 -4.47 -2.95
CA ILE A 197 -13.85 -3.55 -2.78
C ILE A 197 -14.34 -3.06 -4.15
N ALA A 198 -13.43 -2.67 -5.05
CA ALA A 198 -13.79 -2.23 -6.39
C ALA A 198 -14.48 -3.34 -7.21
N ARG A 199 -13.97 -4.57 -7.12
CA ARG A 199 -14.59 -5.74 -7.75
C ARG A 199 -16.01 -6.00 -7.23
N LEU A 200 -16.26 -5.81 -5.94
CA LEU A 200 -17.61 -5.89 -5.36
C LEU A 200 -18.49 -4.72 -5.82
N ALA A 201 -17.94 -3.51 -5.86
CA ALA A 201 -18.66 -2.30 -6.29
C ALA A 201 -19.11 -2.35 -7.76
N GLY A 202 -18.31 -2.96 -8.64
CA GLY A 202 -18.68 -3.16 -10.04
C GLY A 202 -19.97 -3.98 -10.21
N THR A 203 -20.31 -4.80 -9.21
CA THR A 203 -21.51 -5.67 -9.21
C THR A 203 -22.70 -5.11 -8.45
N ASP A 204 -22.51 -4.19 -7.48
CA ASP A 204 -23.60 -3.57 -6.73
C ASP A 204 -23.34 -2.07 -6.43
N MET A 205 -24.22 -1.22 -6.97
CA MET A 205 -24.22 0.24 -6.79
C MET A 205 -25.42 0.75 -5.98
N SER A 206 -25.99 -0.11 -5.14
CA SER A 206 -27.15 0.18 -4.30
C SER A 206 -26.92 1.40 -3.36
N PRO A 207 -28.01 2.05 -2.88
CA PRO A 207 -27.90 3.13 -1.89
C PRO A 207 -27.13 2.73 -0.62
N HIS A 208 -27.22 1.44 -0.24
CA HIS A 208 -26.51 0.87 0.89
C HIS A 208 -25.00 0.85 0.63
N TRP A 209 -24.57 0.42 -0.56
CA TRP A 209 -23.18 0.46 -0.97
C TRP A 209 -22.59 1.87 -1.00
N LYS A 210 -23.33 2.84 -1.53
CA LYS A 210 -22.91 4.26 -1.55
C LYS A 210 -22.74 4.82 -0.14
N THR A 211 -23.62 4.43 0.78
CA THR A 211 -23.53 4.83 2.20
C THR A 211 -22.27 4.24 2.84
N LEU A 212 -21.97 2.96 2.57
CA LEU A 212 -20.77 2.28 3.02
C LEU A 212 -19.50 3.01 2.58
N VAL A 213 -19.41 3.33 1.29
CA VAL A 213 -18.24 3.99 0.70
C VAL A 213 -18.07 5.41 1.23
N LYS A 214 -19.17 6.11 1.50
CA LYS A 214 -19.13 7.39 2.22
C LYS A 214 -18.49 7.26 3.60
N TYR A 215 -18.80 6.20 4.36
CA TYR A 215 -18.13 5.96 5.64
C TYR A 215 -16.64 5.64 5.48
N LEU A 216 -16.27 4.82 4.49
CA LEU A 216 -14.89 4.46 4.21
C LEU A 216 -14.05 5.69 3.79
N CYS A 217 -14.55 6.48 2.85
CA CYS A 217 -13.85 7.65 2.30
C CYS A 217 -13.80 8.86 3.24
N ASN A 218 -14.55 8.87 4.34
CA ASN A 218 -14.45 9.93 5.36
C ASN A 218 -13.10 9.90 6.12
N ARG A 219 -12.31 8.81 5.98
CA ARG A 219 -10.93 8.74 6.47
C ARG A 219 -9.97 9.32 5.43
N VAL A 220 -9.01 10.11 5.90
CA VAL A 220 -7.95 10.71 5.07
C VAL A 220 -7.17 9.62 4.32
N GLY A 221 -7.03 9.78 3.00
CA GLY A 221 -6.26 8.88 2.12
C GLY A 221 -6.98 7.61 1.67
N PHE A 222 -8.18 7.32 2.18
CA PHE A 222 -8.93 6.11 1.79
C PHE A 222 -9.56 6.25 0.41
N ALA A 223 -10.07 7.45 0.09
CA ALA A 223 -10.63 7.75 -1.22
C ALA A 223 -9.61 7.51 -2.34
N ASP A 224 -8.38 7.99 -2.17
CA ASP A 224 -7.30 7.83 -3.14
C ASP A 224 -6.95 6.35 -3.35
N ALA A 225 -6.86 5.58 -2.26
CA ALA A 225 -6.58 4.15 -2.33
C ALA A 225 -7.71 3.35 -3.02
N LEU A 226 -8.98 3.73 -2.81
CA LEU A 226 -10.13 3.14 -3.51
C LEU A 226 -10.11 3.46 -5.01
N VAL A 227 -9.82 4.71 -5.37
CA VAL A 227 -9.71 5.13 -6.77
C VAL A 227 -8.58 4.36 -7.47
N MET A 228 -7.43 4.22 -6.81
CA MET A 228 -6.31 3.46 -7.37
C MET A 228 -6.61 1.96 -7.50
N GLY A 229 -7.27 1.36 -6.51
CA GLY A 229 -7.72 -0.03 -6.58
C GLY A 229 -8.70 -0.26 -7.73
N ALA A 230 -9.69 0.63 -7.88
CA ALA A 230 -10.64 0.59 -8.99
C ALA A 230 -9.97 0.80 -10.35
N THR A 231 -8.98 1.69 -10.42
CA THR A 231 -8.22 1.95 -11.66
C THR A 231 -7.46 0.71 -12.10
N LEU A 232 -6.75 0.07 -11.17
CA LEU A 232 -6.02 -1.18 -11.46
C LEU A 232 -6.96 -2.32 -11.87
N GLN A 233 -8.14 -2.41 -11.25
CA GLN A 233 -9.12 -3.43 -11.63
C GLN A 233 -9.73 -3.15 -13.00
N PHE A 234 -9.98 -1.89 -13.34
CA PHE A 234 -10.43 -1.48 -14.67
C PHE A 234 -9.35 -1.71 -15.74
N CYS A 235 -8.06 -1.54 -15.42
CA CYS A 235 -6.99 -1.92 -16.34
C CYS A 235 -6.98 -3.42 -16.66
N ALA A 236 -7.42 -4.27 -15.71
CA ALA A 236 -7.50 -5.71 -15.92
C ALA A 236 -8.67 -6.11 -16.84
N ASP A 237 -9.74 -5.31 -16.89
CA ASP A 237 -10.87 -5.46 -17.80
C ASP A 237 -11.48 -4.08 -18.13
N THR A 238 -11.03 -3.49 -19.24
CA THR A 238 -11.47 -2.14 -19.66
C THR A 238 -12.90 -2.14 -20.20
N THR A 239 -13.53 -3.31 -20.37
CA THR A 239 -14.91 -3.44 -20.87
C THR A 239 -15.95 -3.42 -19.75
N ASP A 240 -15.51 -3.48 -18.48
CA ASP A 240 -16.40 -3.45 -17.32
C ASP A 240 -17.02 -2.06 -17.09
N ILE A 241 -18.25 -1.90 -17.57
CA ILE A 241 -19.06 -0.69 -17.44
C ILE A 241 -19.33 -0.35 -15.96
N GLY A 242 -19.44 -1.37 -15.09
CA GLY A 242 -19.64 -1.19 -13.65
C GLY A 242 -18.44 -0.50 -13.00
N LEU A 243 -17.24 -0.99 -13.29
CA LEU A 243 -15.99 -0.38 -12.81
C LEU A 243 -15.75 1.03 -13.38
N ALA A 244 -16.06 1.27 -14.65
CA ALA A 244 -15.99 2.60 -15.24
C ALA A 244 -16.93 3.60 -14.53
N ASN A 245 -18.19 3.21 -14.30
CA ASN A 245 -19.15 4.02 -13.56
C ASN A 245 -18.73 4.23 -12.10
N TRP A 246 -18.07 3.24 -11.50
CA TRP A 246 -17.55 3.33 -10.15
C TRP A 246 -16.42 4.35 -10.02
N LEU A 247 -15.45 4.33 -10.95
CA LEU A 247 -14.37 5.32 -11.01
C LEU A 247 -14.91 6.74 -11.15
N LEU A 248 -15.89 6.95 -12.03
CA LEU A 248 -16.55 8.24 -12.19
C LEU A 248 -17.28 8.68 -10.91
N TYR A 249 -17.95 7.75 -10.23
CA TYR A 249 -18.59 8.04 -8.94
C TYR A 249 -17.57 8.49 -7.89
N LEU A 250 -16.43 7.80 -7.77
CA LEU A 250 -15.40 8.15 -6.80
C LEU A 250 -14.78 9.53 -7.09
N LEU A 251 -14.40 9.79 -8.34
CA LEU A 251 -13.86 11.07 -8.78
C LEU A 251 -14.80 12.24 -8.48
N LYS A 252 -16.09 12.07 -8.78
CA LYS A 252 -17.11 13.09 -8.55
C LYS A 252 -17.31 13.43 -7.07
N ASN A 253 -17.25 12.44 -6.19
CA ASN A 253 -17.66 12.61 -4.79
C ASN A 253 -16.51 12.85 -3.81
N TYR A 254 -15.28 12.52 -4.16
CA TYR A 254 -14.15 12.54 -3.20
C TYR A 254 -12.96 13.41 -3.61
N ASN A 255 -13.08 14.20 -4.69
CA ASN A 255 -12.06 15.17 -5.13
C ASN A 255 -10.63 14.59 -5.21
N THR A 256 -10.54 13.32 -5.63
CA THR A 256 -9.29 12.58 -5.76
C THR A 256 -8.45 13.13 -6.90
N ASP A 257 -7.13 12.99 -6.79
CA ASP A 257 -6.23 13.40 -7.87
C ASP A 257 -6.32 12.47 -9.09
N ILE A 258 -6.50 13.05 -10.28
CA ILE A 258 -6.59 12.28 -11.52
C ILE A 258 -5.21 11.92 -12.08
N GLN A 259 -4.16 12.62 -11.66
CA GLN A 259 -2.81 12.37 -12.16
C GLN A 259 -2.34 10.93 -11.90
N PRO A 260 -2.47 10.35 -10.68
CA PRO A 260 -2.11 8.96 -10.42
C PRO A 260 -2.88 7.95 -11.29
N ILE A 261 -4.13 8.25 -11.66
CA ILE A 261 -4.95 7.41 -12.53
C ILE A 261 -4.36 7.36 -13.94
N VAL A 262 -4.03 8.53 -14.48
CA VAL A 262 -3.41 8.66 -15.81
C VAL A 262 -2.06 7.97 -15.85
N GLU A 263 -1.24 8.10 -14.80
CA GLU A 263 0.05 7.41 -14.68
C GLU A 263 -0.12 5.89 -14.71
N VAL A 264 -1.13 5.34 -14.03
CA VAL A 264 -1.43 3.89 -14.08
C VAL A 264 -1.83 3.46 -15.49
N PHE A 265 -2.66 4.22 -16.19
CA PHE A 265 -3.02 3.89 -17.58
C PHE A 265 -1.81 3.94 -18.52
N ILE A 266 -0.89 4.89 -18.33
CA ILE A 266 0.36 4.96 -19.08
C ILE A 266 1.23 3.73 -18.80
N GLN A 267 1.42 3.39 -17.52
CA GLN A 267 2.24 2.24 -17.10
C GLN A 267 1.71 0.90 -17.63
N ASN A 268 0.39 0.77 -17.79
CA ASN A 268 -0.23 -0.43 -18.35
C ASN A 268 -0.37 -0.39 -19.89
N GLY A 269 0.10 0.67 -20.55
CA GLY A 269 -0.02 0.82 -22.01
C GLY A 269 -1.45 1.04 -22.51
N LEU A 270 -2.38 1.42 -21.61
CA LEU A 270 -3.82 1.55 -21.89
C LEU A 270 -4.25 3.00 -22.09
N ILE A 271 -3.35 3.99 -22.01
CA ILE A 271 -3.72 5.41 -22.06
C ILE A 271 -4.50 5.77 -23.34
N PHE A 272 -4.28 5.05 -24.45
CA PHE A 272 -4.98 5.26 -25.72
C PHE A 272 -6.08 4.22 -26.03
N ASP A 273 -6.39 3.34 -25.09
CA ASP A 273 -7.52 2.41 -25.21
C ASP A 273 -8.84 3.18 -25.33
N VAL A 274 -9.78 2.68 -26.14
CA VAL A 274 -11.04 3.37 -26.46
C VAL A 274 -11.89 3.58 -25.19
N ASN A 275 -11.98 2.57 -24.34
CA ASN A 275 -12.79 2.63 -23.12
C ASN A 275 -12.12 3.54 -22.06
N VAL A 276 -10.77 3.52 -22.00
CA VAL A 276 -10.00 4.45 -21.16
C VAL A 276 -10.21 5.89 -21.63
N GLN A 277 -10.10 6.17 -22.93
CA GLN A 277 -10.34 7.51 -23.48
C GLN A 277 -11.76 8.00 -23.21
N GLU A 278 -12.76 7.13 -23.33
CA GLU A 278 -14.14 7.46 -22.99
C GLU A 278 -14.31 7.79 -21.49
N LEU A 279 -13.69 7.00 -20.61
CA LEU A 279 -13.67 7.24 -19.17
C LEU A 279 -13.02 8.60 -18.84
N LEU A 280 -11.85 8.89 -19.42
CA LEU A 280 -11.14 10.15 -19.21
C LEU A 280 -11.98 11.35 -19.67
N VAL A 281 -12.62 11.29 -20.84
CA VAL A 281 -13.53 12.35 -21.31
C VAL A 281 -14.70 12.54 -20.34
N LYS A 282 -15.32 11.45 -19.87
CA LYS A 282 -16.43 11.49 -18.90
C LYS A 282 -16.01 12.04 -17.53
N SER A 283 -14.73 11.95 -17.17
CA SER A 283 -14.18 12.45 -15.90
C SER A 283 -13.96 13.96 -15.87
N ILE A 284 -13.82 14.63 -17.02
CA ILE A 284 -13.58 16.08 -17.14
C ILE A 284 -14.51 16.94 -16.27
N PRO A 285 -15.85 16.74 -16.27
CA PRO A 285 -16.75 17.55 -15.44
C PRO A 285 -16.64 17.29 -13.93
N MET A 286 -15.85 16.28 -13.52
CA MET A 286 -15.73 15.81 -12.13
C MET A 286 -14.44 16.27 -11.45
N ILE A 287 -13.52 16.87 -12.22
CA ILE A 287 -12.19 17.28 -11.75
C ILE A 287 -12.04 18.81 -11.79
N ASN A 288 -11.09 19.33 -11.02
CA ASN A 288 -10.85 20.77 -10.97
C ASN A 288 -10.12 21.30 -12.22
N ALA A 289 -10.08 22.63 -12.39
CA ALA A 289 -9.50 23.27 -13.58
C ALA A 289 -8.01 22.93 -13.79
N LYS A 290 -7.23 22.77 -12.71
CA LYS A 290 -5.81 22.39 -12.78
C LYS A 290 -5.65 20.98 -13.33
N GLN A 291 -6.43 20.04 -12.80
CA GLN A 291 -6.46 18.64 -13.23
C GLN A 291 -6.98 18.49 -14.66
N LYS A 292 -7.97 19.29 -15.05
CA LYS A 292 -8.46 19.34 -16.42
C LYS A 292 -7.36 19.76 -17.40
N GLY A 293 -6.58 20.80 -17.05
CA GLY A 293 -5.45 21.23 -17.88
C GLY A 293 -4.40 20.14 -18.06
N PHE A 294 -4.15 19.34 -17.02
CA PHE A 294 -3.29 18.15 -17.09
C PHE A 294 -3.91 17.06 -17.98
N LEU A 295 -5.17 16.71 -17.75
CA LEU A 295 -5.86 15.63 -18.46
C LEU A 295 -6.05 15.92 -19.96
N ASP A 296 -6.29 17.19 -20.31
CA ASP A 296 -6.45 17.65 -21.70
C ASP A 296 -5.24 17.31 -22.59
N ALA A 297 -4.05 17.09 -22.01
CA ALA A 297 -2.84 16.68 -22.74
C ALA A 297 -2.86 15.20 -23.19
N TYR A 298 -3.74 14.38 -22.60
CA TYR A 298 -3.80 12.92 -22.81
C TYR A 298 -5.08 12.45 -23.49
N ILE A 299 -6.07 13.33 -23.65
CA ILE A 299 -7.31 13.04 -24.36
C ILE A 299 -7.10 13.28 -25.86
N VAL A 300 -7.09 12.20 -26.63
CA VAL A 300 -6.97 12.23 -28.09
C VAL A 300 -8.28 12.72 -28.71
N VAL A 301 -9.42 12.41 -28.07
CA VAL A 301 -10.74 12.81 -28.54
C VAL A 301 -11.14 14.14 -27.91
N LYS A 302 -10.44 15.23 -28.28
CA LYS A 302 -11.11 16.52 -28.22
C LYS A 302 -12.16 16.52 -29.31
N LYS A 303 -13.42 16.72 -28.91
CA LYS A 303 -14.61 16.99 -29.71
C LYS A 303 -14.25 17.84 -30.94
N ASN A 304 -13.81 17.21 -32.03
CA ASN A 304 -13.80 17.83 -33.33
C ASN A 304 -15.19 17.61 -33.89
N ALA A 305 -15.85 18.72 -34.16
CA ALA A 305 -16.92 18.79 -35.14
C ALA A 305 -16.37 18.42 -36.53
N GLN A 306 -15.97 17.17 -36.72
CA GLN A 306 -15.78 16.54 -38.01
C GLN A 306 -16.56 15.21 -38.00
N PRO A 307 -17.62 15.06 -38.83
CA PRO A 307 -18.58 13.95 -38.71
C PRO A 307 -18.04 12.54 -38.99
N ASN A 308 -16.77 12.37 -39.36
CA ASN A 308 -16.32 11.17 -40.08
C ASN A 308 -15.11 10.44 -39.48
N VAL A 309 -14.69 10.73 -38.24
CA VAL A 309 -13.76 9.83 -37.54
C VAL A 309 -14.59 8.82 -36.76
N THR A 310 -14.96 7.74 -37.44
CA THR A 310 -15.70 6.63 -36.82
C THR A 310 -14.82 5.89 -35.81
N LEU A 311 -15.43 5.26 -34.79
CA LEU A 311 -14.75 4.39 -33.82
C LEU A 311 -13.84 3.37 -34.53
N LYS A 312 -14.31 2.85 -35.67
CA LYS A 312 -13.57 2.00 -36.60
C LYS A 312 -12.23 2.58 -37.07
N THR A 313 -12.16 3.88 -37.36
CA THR A 313 -10.94 4.57 -37.80
C THR A 313 -9.89 4.66 -36.68
N LEU A 314 -10.34 4.77 -35.43
CA LEU A 314 -9.46 4.76 -34.26
C LEU A 314 -8.96 3.34 -33.97
N THR A 315 -9.85 2.34 -34.08
CA THR A 315 -9.53 0.92 -33.95
C THR A 315 -8.55 0.47 -35.03
N ASP A 316 -8.81 0.78 -36.30
CA ASP A 316 -7.93 0.48 -37.44
C ASP A 316 -6.53 1.11 -37.26
N PHE A 317 -6.46 2.33 -36.68
CA PHE A 317 -5.19 3.02 -36.39
C PHE A 317 -4.41 2.35 -35.24
N LEU A 318 -5.07 2.01 -34.14
CA LEU A 318 -4.45 1.35 -32.98
C LEU A 318 -4.02 -0.09 -33.30
N GLU A 319 -4.80 -0.80 -34.11
CA GLU A 319 -4.50 -2.16 -34.59
C GLU A 319 -3.37 -2.18 -35.63
N SER A 320 -3.14 -1.08 -36.35
CA SER A 320 -2.09 -0.98 -37.38
C SER A 320 -0.65 -1.03 -36.86
N LYS A 321 -0.42 -1.06 -35.52
CA LYS A 321 0.89 -1.11 -34.82
C LYS A 321 2.04 -0.57 -35.70
N PRO A 322 2.18 0.75 -35.90
CA PRO A 322 3.36 1.25 -36.57
C PRO A 322 4.56 0.96 -35.66
N GLN A 323 5.32 -0.07 -36.00
CA GLN A 323 6.66 -0.25 -35.45
C GLN A 323 7.47 0.98 -35.84
N LEU A 324 7.61 1.92 -34.91
CA LEU A 324 8.48 3.07 -35.06
C LEU A 324 9.92 2.56 -35.19
N LYS A 325 10.38 2.39 -36.43
CA LYS A 325 11.79 2.16 -36.74
C LYS A 325 12.56 3.44 -36.39
N THR A 326 13.50 3.30 -35.47
CA THR A 326 14.29 4.33 -34.77
C THR A 326 15.12 5.28 -35.66
N GLU A 327 15.10 5.14 -36.98
CA GLU A 327 16.10 5.77 -37.86
C GLU A 327 15.61 7.01 -38.65
N LYS A 328 14.36 7.47 -38.47
CA LYS A 328 13.83 8.65 -39.21
C LYS A 328 13.27 9.76 -38.31
N VAL A 329 14.02 10.19 -37.29
CA VAL A 329 13.72 11.44 -36.58
C VAL A 329 14.38 12.62 -37.31
N GLY A 330 13.64 13.23 -38.25
CA GLY A 330 14.04 14.43 -38.99
C GLY A 330 13.73 15.74 -38.24
N ARG A 331 14.49 16.79 -38.56
CA ARG A 331 14.58 18.13 -37.91
C ARG A 331 13.28 18.76 -37.36
N TRP A 332 13.40 19.27 -36.14
CA TRP A 332 12.43 20.07 -35.38
C TRP A 332 12.35 21.53 -35.85
N THR A 333 11.15 22.11 -35.98
CA THR A 333 10.98 23.56 -36.19
C THR A 333 9.90 24.11 -35.26
N ARG A 334 10.21 25.20 -34.54
CA ARG A 334 9.33 25.83 -33.53
C ARG A 334 8.38 26.83 -34.19
N VAL A 335 7.07 26.70 -33.97
CA VAL A 335 6.06 27.69 -34.42
C VAL A 335 5.68 28.60 -33.24
N PRO A 336 5.74 29.93 -33.37
CA PRO A 336 5.44 30.84 -32.28
C PRO A 336 3.96 31.26 -32.28
N ARG A 337 3.26 31.03 -31.15
CA ARG A 337 1.97 31.59 -30.70
C ARG A 337 0.71 30.71 -30.65
N LEU A 338 0.78 29.44 -31.03
CA LEU A 338 -0.23 28.43 -30.68
C LEU A 338 0.52 27.13 -30.39
N ASN A 339 0.25 26.48 -29.25
CA ASN A 339 0.86 25.19 -28.89
C ASN A 339 0.23 24.04 -29.72
N TYR A 340 0.28 24.11 -31.04
CA TYR A 340 -0.09 23.03 -31.94
C TYR A 340 0.95 22.89 -33.04
N PHE A 341 1.30 21.65 -33.39
CA PHE A 341 2.10 21.33 -34.57
C PHE A 341 1.29 20.42 -35.50
N THR A 342 1.48 20.61 -36.80
CA THR A 342 1.00 19.74 -37.86
C THR A 342 2.20 19.08 -38.54
N THR A 343 2.09 17.81 -38.89
CA THR A 343 2.88 17.27 -39.99
C THR A 343 1.92 16.97 -41.14
N ASP A 344 2.39 17.23 -42.34
CA ASP A 344 1.77 16.79 -43.56
C ASP A 344 1.57 15.26 -43.51
N GLN A 345 0.30 14.87 -43.44
CA GLN A 345 -0.21 13.51 -43.31
C GLN A 345 -0.25 12.96 -41.86
N GLN A 346 -1.44 13.16 -41.27
CA GLN A 346 -2.11 12.33 -40.25
C GLN A 346 -1.35 12.02 -38.93
N SER A 347 -1.69 12.84 -37.92
CA SER A 347 -1.91 12.51 -36.50
C SER A 347 -0.77 11.88 -35.66
N LEU A 348 -0.12 12.70 -34.81
CA LEU A 348 0.26 12.32 -33.44
C LEU A 348 0.67 13.56 -32.60
N VAL A 349 0.33 13.58 -31.30
CA VAL A 349 0.83 14.54 -30.31
C VAL A 349 1.47 13.76 -29.15
N ILE A 350 2.77 13.99 -28.88
CA ILE A 350 3.45 13.54 -27.67
C ILE A 350 3.95 14.78 -26.92
N PRO A 351 3.70 14.94 -25.61
CA PRO A 351 4.22 16.06 -24.83
C PRO A 351 5.76 16.06 -24.78
N GLN A 352 6.35 17.25 -24.77
CA GLN A 352 7.81 17.47 -24.74
C GLN A 352 8.51 16.84 -23.51
N ASP A 353 7.73 16.48 -22.49
CA ASP A 353 8.20 16.02 -21.19
C ASP A 353 7.89 14.51 -20.96
N ALA A 354 7.27 13.84 -21.94
CA ALA A 354 6.99 12.41 -21.85
C ALA A 354 8.29 11.62 -22.02
N LYS A 355 8.90 11.22 -20.89
CA LYS A 355 9.94 10.19 -20.89
C LYS A 355 9.31 8.87 -21.37
N MET A 356 9.49 8.56 -22.65
CA MET A 356 9.19 7.22 -23.17
C MET A 356 10.22 6.25 -22.60
N TYR A 357 9.79 5.38 -21.69
CA TYR A 357 10.54 4.19 -21.35
C TYR A 357 10.21 3.13 -22.41
N VAL A 358 11.24 2.70 -23.14
CA VAL A 358 11.20 1.55 -24.02
C VAL A 358 11.35 0.31 -23.14
N VAL A 359 10.39 -0.60 -23.15
CA VAL A 359 10.57 -1.99 -22.70
C VAL A 359 10.85 -2.85 -23.90
#